data_AF-A0A6L3V893-F1
#
_entry.id   AF-A0A6L3V893-F1
#
_cell.length_a   1.000
_cell.length_b   1.000
_cell.length_c   1.000
_cell.angle_alpha   90.00
_cell.angle_beta   90.00
_cell.angle_gamma   90.00
#
_symmetry.space_group_name_H-M   'P 1'
#
loop_
_entity.id
_entity.type
_entity.pdbx_description
1 polymer ?
#
loop_
_entity_poly.entity_id
_entity_poly.type
_entity_poly.pdbx_seq_one_letter_code
_entity_poly.pdbx_strand_id
1 'polypeptide(L)'
;MKRKIWIYGFILISVIILISYGIDTKNNKLLTIKTAEQLSVINLYEQMEFTNKILSSNDSKLLAKVHSVDSNNQYFTYLSHSFDQYYINMVSLGLVESQNFREVEDVWRTYLRNIVDISEINIKEAENLEKRLLEIKNNINNEEANLRKKIDNTWWR
;
A
#
# COMPACT_ATOMS: atom_id res chain seq x y z
N MET A 1 18.79 -24.98 -50.11
CA MET A 1 17.56 -24.32 -49.61
C MET A 1 17.17 -24.73 -48.18
N LYS A 2 17.07 -26.03 -47.83
CA LYS A 2 16.65 -26.49 -46.49
C LYS A 2 17.45 -25.92 -45.29
N ARG A 3 18.78 -25.76 -45.44
CA ARG A 3 19.66 -25.17 -44.40
C ARG A 3 19.34 -23.71 -44.07
N LYS A 4 18.89 -22.91 -45.04
CA LYS A 4 18.56 -21.49 -44.83
C LYS A 4 17.24 -21.34 -44.08
N ILE A 5 16.24 -22.18 -44.38
CA ILE A 5 14.94 -22.20 -43.69
C ILE A 5 15.11 -22.53 -42.19
N TRP A 6 16.03 -23.43 -41.86
CA TRP A 6 16.34 -23.79 -40.47
C TRP A 6 16.95 -22.63 -39.67
N ILE A 7 17.83 -21.84 -40.29
CA ILE A 7 18.43 -20.65 -39.67
C ILE A 7 17.35 -19.59 -39.40
N TYR A 8 16.45 -19.34 -40.35
CA TYR A 8 15.33 -18.41 -40.14
C TYR A 8 14.38 -18.88 -39.05
N GLY A 9 14.08 -20.18 -38.98
CA GLY A 9 13.27 -20.76 -37.90
C GLY A 9 13.93 -20.60 -36.52
N PHE A 10 15.25 -20.84 -36.44
CA PHE A 10 16.01 -20.66 -35.19
C PHE A 10 16.05 -19.20 -34.72
N ILE A 11 16.25 -18.26 -35.66
CA ILE A 11 16.22 -16.82 -35.35
C ILE A 11 14.82 -16.41 -34.85
N LEU A 12 13.75 -16.89 -35.48
CA LEU A 12 12.38 -16.60 -35.07
C LEU A 12 12.10 -17.08 -33.64
N ILE A 13 12.48 -18.32 -33.32
CA ILE A 13 12.32 -18.89 -31.97
C ILE A 13 13.12 -18.08 -30.95
N SER A 14 14.36 -17.70 -31.28
CA SER A 14 15.20 -16.90 -30.40
C SER A 14 14.58 -15.54 -30.09
N VAL A 15 13.97 -14.88 -31.09
CA VAL A 15 13.26 -13.61 -30.91
C VAL A 15 12.04 -13.79 -30.00
N ILE A 16 11.27 -14.85 -30.18
CA ILE A 16 10.10 -15.16 -29.33
C ILE A 16 10.54 -15.33 -27.87
N ILE A 17 11.60 -16.11 -27.62
CA ILE A 17 12.14 -16.32 -26.26
C ILE A 17 12.56 -15.00 -25.62
N LEU A 18 13.24 -14.13 -26.36
CA LEU A 18 13.68 -12.82 -25.86
C LEU A 18 12.51 -11.88 -25.53
N ILE A 19 11.46 -11.89 -26.36
CA ILE A 19 10.24 -11.10 -26.12
C ILE A 19 9.53 -11.60 -24.87
N SER A 20 9.34 -12.91 -24.72
CA SER A 20 8.72 -13.50 -23.54
C SER A 20 9.50 -13.16 -22.26
N TYR A 21 10.83 -13.33 -22.30
CA TYR A 21 11.71 -12.99 -21.18
C TYR A 21 11.59 -11.50 -20.78
N GLY A 22 11.49 -10.60 -21.76
CA GLY A 22 11.30 -9.16 -21.50
C GLY A 22 9.96 -8.86 -20.82
N ILE A 23 8.89 -9.54 -21.24
CA ILE A 23 7.55 -9.40 -20.64
C ILE A 23 7.56 -9.92 -19.19
N ASP A 24 8.13 -11.09 -18.94
CA ASP A 24 8.21 -11.68 -17.59
C ASP A 24 9.00 -10.81 -16.64
N THR A 25 10.17 -10.31 -17.08
CA THR A 25 11.01 -9.44 -16.26
C THR A 25 10.27 -8.16 -15.88
N LYS A 26 9.55 -7.56 -16.82
CA LYS A 26 8.73 -6.36 -16.57
C LYS A 26 7.59 -6.65 -15.59
N ASN A 27 6.86 -7.75 -15.78
CA ASN A 27 5.72 -8.10 -14.94
C ASN A 27 6.16 -8.45 -13.51
N ASN A 28 7.26 -9.20 -13.35
CA ASN A 28 7.81 -9.52 -12.05
C ASN A 28 8.30 -8.27 -11.31
N LYS A 29 8.97 -7.34 -12.00
CA LYS A 29 9.35 -6.05 -11.42
C LYS A 29 8.12 -5.27 -10.94
N LEU A 30 7.06 -5.23 -11.75
CA LEU A 30 5.81 -4.58 -11.38
C LEU A 30 5.15 -5.27 -10.17
N LEU A 31 5.19 -6.60 -10.11
CA LEU A 31 4.66 -7.36 -8.98
C LEU A 31 5.43 -7.02 -7.69
N THR A 32 6.76 -6.97 -7.73
CA THR A 32 7.57 -6.58 -6.57
C THR A 32 7.19 -5.18 -6.07
N ILE A 33 7.03 -4.22 -6.97
CA ILE A 33 6.61 -2.85 -6.63
C ILE A 33 5.22 -2.87 -5.97
N LYS A 34 4.26 -3.60 -6.55
CA LYS A 34 2.90 -3.68 -6.02
C LYS A 34 2.80 -4.39 -4.69
N THR A 35 3.55 -5.47 -4.47
CA THR A 35 3.63 -6.14 -3.18
C THR A 35 4.27 -5.23 -2.12
N ALA A 36 5.28 -4.45 -2.46
CA ALA A 36 5.89 -3.49 -1.53
C ALA A 36 4.92 -2.33 -1.18
N GLU A 37 4.17 -1.84 -2.17
CA GLU A 37 3.09 -0.87 -1.95
C GLU A 37 2.02 -1.41 -1.00
N GLN A 38 1.54 -2.63 -1.27
CA GLN A 38 0.58 -3.35 -0.46
C GLN A 38 1.01 -3.49 1.01
N LEU A 39 2.23 -3.99 1.25
CA LEU A 39 2.76 -4.16 2.60
C LEU A 39 2.84 -2.84 3.36
N SER A 40 3.21 -1.75 2.68
CA SER A 40 3.32 -0.43 3.28
C SER A 40 1.94 0.11 3.71
N VAL A 41 0.92 -0.06 2.88
CA VAL A 41 -0.46 0.36 3.21
C VAL A 41 -1.07 -0.52 4.30
N ILE A 42 -0.82 -1.83 4.30
CA ILE A 42 -1.28 -2.74 5.35
C ILE A 42 -0.76 -2.29 6.71
N ASN A 43 0.55 -2.02 6.82
CA ASN A 43 1.15 -1.59 8.07
C ASN A 43 0.56 -0.26 8.56
N LEU A 44 0.41 0.73 7.67
CA LEU A 44 -0.23 2.01 8.02
C LEU A 44 -1.67 1.82 8.52
N TYR A 45 -2.44 0.98 7.84
CA TYR A 45 -3.82 0.66 8.23
C TYR A 45 -3.89 0.03 9.62
N GLU A 46 -3.07 -0.99 9.90
CA GLU A 46 -3.08 -1.68 11.19
C GLU A 46 -2.74 -0.74 12.36
N GLN A 47 -1.83 0.22 12.13
CA GLN A 47 -1.48 1.23 13.12
C GLN A 47 -2.58 2.26 13.34
N MET A 48 -3.31 2.64 12.27
CA MET A 48 -4.49 3.50 12.37
C MET A 48 -5.64 2.81 13.09
N GLU A 49 -5.97 1.57 12.73
CA GLU A 49 -6.99 0.75 13.40
C GLU A 49 -6.67 0.58 14.89
N PHE A 50 -5.41 0.25 15.22
CA PHE A 50 -4.97 0.13 16.60
C PHE A 50 -5.15 1.45 17.38
N THR A 51 -4.72 2.57 16.79
CA THR A 51 -4.83 3.89 17.41
C THR A 51 -6.29 4.25 17.64
N ASN A 52 -7.15 4.09 16.64
CA ASN A 52 -8.57 4.40 16.72
C ASN A 52 -9.31 3.53 17.73
N LYS A 53 -8.95 2.24 17.83
CA LYS A 53 -9.51 1.32 18.84
C LYS A 53 -9.17 1.74 20.28
N ILE A 54 -8.01 2.35 20.49
CA ILE A 54 -7.63 2.90 21.80
C ILE A 54 -8.43 4.17 22.09
N LEU A 55 -8.53 5.08 21.11
CA LEU A 55 -9.27 6.33 21.22
C LEU A 55 -10.77 6.11 21.47
N SER A 56 -11.37 5.07 20.88
CA SER A 56 -12.78 4.72 21.06
C SER A 56 -13.07 3.81 22.27
N SER A 57 -12.04 3.44 23.05
CA SER A 57 -12.24 2.54 24.18
C SER A 57 -13.05 3.20 25.31
N ASN A 58 -14.07 2.52 25.82
CA ASN A 58 -14.86 2.97 26.98
C ASN A 58 -14.22 2.65 28.34
N ASP A 59 -12.98 2.16 28.34
CA ASP A 59 -12.27 1.85 29.57
C ASP A 59 -11.76 3.14 30.19
N SER A 60 -12.46 3.61 31.23
CA SER A 60 -12.14 4.84 31.98
C SER A 60 -10.69 4.94 32.45
N LYS A 61 -9.98 3.83 32.74
CA LYS A 61 -8.56 3.86 33.11
C LYS A 61 -7.65 4.04 31.90
N LEU A 62 -8.03 3.45 30.79
CA LEU A 62 -7.35 3.54 29.51
C LEU A 62 -7.57 4.93 28.91
N LEU A 63 -8.79 5.47 28.95
CA LEU A 63 -9.12 6.85 28.62
C LEU A 63 -8.36 7.85 29.50
N ALA A 64 -8.36 7.69 30.83
CA ALA A 64 -7.59 8.58 31.71
C ALA A 64 -6.08 8.55 31.41
N LYS A 65 -5.57 7.38 31.02
CA LYS A 65 -4.18 7.21 30.59
C LYS A 65 -3.94 7.83 29.23
N VAL A 66 -4.85 7.68 28.27
CA VAL A 66 -4.81 8.24 26.89
C VAL A 66 -4.95 9.76 26.91
N HIS A 67 -5.84 10.32 27.72
CA HIS A 67 -6.01 11.76 27.92
C HIS A 67 -4.85 12.44 28.66
N SER A 68 -3.83 11.70 29.11
CA SER A 68 -2.58 12.32 29.52
C SER A 68 -1.87 12.92 28.29
N VAL A 69 -1.28 14.11 28.44
CA VAL A 69 -0.61 14.80 27.32
C VAL A 69 0.51 13.92 26.73
N ASP A 70 1.20 13.14 27.57
CA ASP A 70 2.31 12.28 27.17
C ASP A 70 1.89 11.08 26.32
N SER A 71 0.75 10.45 26.62
CA SER A 71 0.24 9.29 25.87
C SER A 71 -0.34 9.68 24.52
N ASN A 72 -1.04 10.82 24.41
CA ASN A 72 -1.52 11.32 23.13
C ASN A 72 -0.37 11.58 22.17
N ASN A 73 0.70 12.18 22.67
CA ASN A 73 1.93 12.37 21.91
C ASN A 73 2.53 11.02 21.46
N GLN A 74 2.53 10.00 22.30
CA GLN A 74 3.07 8.68 21.93
C GLN A 74 2.26 8.01 20.81
N TYR A 75 0.92 7.96 20.90
CA TYR A 75 0.09 7.35 19.86
C TYR A 75 0.22 8.06 18.51
N PHE A 76 0.21 9.39 18.55
CA PHE A 76 0.41 10.20 17.36
C PHE A 76 1.82 10.00 16.77
N THR A 77 2.84 9.85 17.62
CA THR A 77 4.21 9.56 17.19
C THR A 77 4.29 8.22 16.46
N TYR A 78 3.65 7.16 16.97
CA TYR A 78 3.62 5.86 16.29
C TYR A 78 2.94 5.91 14.94
N LEU A 79 1.79 6.58 14.85
CA LEU A 79 1.07 6.70 13.61
C LEU A 79 1.84 7.57 12.60
N SER A 80 2.46 8.66 13.04
CA SER A 80 3.32 9.50 12.22
C SER A 80 4.52 8.74 11.68
N HIS A 81 5.21 7.95 12.51
CA HIS A 81 6.30 7.10 12.04
C HIS A 81 5.83 6.06 11.01
N SER A 82 4.63 5.54 11.17
CA SER A 82 4.05 4.58 10.22
C SER A 82 3.76 5.24 8.88
N PHE A 83 3.27 6.48 8.89
CA PHE A 83 3.12 7.27 7.67
C PHE A 83 4.47 7.65 7.04
N ASP A 84 5.46 8.04 7.84
CA ASP A 84 6.81 8.35 7.34
C ASP A 84 7.42 7.14 6.64
N GLN A 85 7.29 5.95 7.24
CA GLN A 85 7.73 4.70 6.63
C GLN A 85 7.00 4.42 5.32
N TYR A 86 5.68 4.62 5.29
CA TYR A 86 4.89 4.53 4.07
C TYR A 86 5.42 5.50 2.99
N TYR A 87 5.61 6.78 3.34
CA TYR A 87 6.09 7.81 2.44
C TYR A 87 7.47 7.47 1.86
N ILE A 88 8.43 7.09 2.71
CA ILE A 88 9.78 6.68 2.29
C ILE A 88 9.71 5.49 1.33
N ASN A 89 8.87 4.50 1.63
CA ASN A 89 8.67 3.35 0.74
C ASN A 89 8.15 3.80 -0.63
N MET A 90 7.13 4.66 -0.68
CA MET A 90 6.56 5.17 -1.94
C MET A 90 7.58 5.97 -2.75
N VAL A 91 8.40 6.80 -2.09
CA VAL A 91 9.50 7.53 -2.73
C VAL A 91 10.52 6.56 -3.33
N SER A 92 10.97 5.57 -2.55
CA SER A 92 11.97 4.59 -3.01
C SER A 92 11.49 3.74 -4.20
N LEU A 93 10.17 3.52 -4.29
CA LEU A 93 9.52 2.80 -5.38
C LEU A 93 9.17 3.69 -6.57
N GLY A 94 9.36 5.01 -6.49
CA GLY A 94 8.96 5.97 -7.52
C GLY A 94 7.44 6.12 -7.68
N LEU A 95 6.67 5.90 -6.61
CA LEU A 95 5.21 5.88 -6.60
C LEU A 95 4.57 7.18 -6.08
N VAL A 96 5.34 8.25 -5.90
CA VAL A 96 4.85 9.55 -5.39
C VAL A 96 3.75 10.15 -6.27
N GLU A 97 3.75 9.84 -7.56
CA GLU A 97 2.71 10.31 -8.49
C GLU A 97 1.51 9.37 -8.59
N SER A 98 1.55 8.22 -7.91
CA SER A 98 0.48 7.23 -7.97
C SER A 98 -0.80 7.75 -7.33
N GLN A 99 -1.95 7.30 -7.86
CA GLN A 99 -3.25 7.66 -7.31
C GLN A 99 -3.39 7.20 -5.85
N ASN A 100 -2.99 5.95 -5.57
CA ASN A 100 -3.01 5.39 -4.22
C ASN A 100 -2.20 6.24 -3.23
N PHE A 101 -1.04 6.74 -3.64
CA PHE A 101 -0.24 7.65 -2.81
C PHE A 101 -0.98 8.93 -2.46
N ARG A 102 -1.58 9.58 -3.46
CA ARG A 102 -2.34 10.82 -3.23
C ARG A 102 -3.54 10.60 -2.32
N GLU A 103 -4.23 9.47 -2.46
CA GLU A 103 -5.36 9.11 -1.61
C GLU A 103 -4.95 8.86 -0.16
N VAL A 104 -3.85 8.14 0.08
CA VAL A 104 -3.30 7.94 1.43
C VAL A 104 -2.79 9.24 2.04
N GLU A 105 -2.11 10.08 1.25
CA GLU A 105 -1.64 11.39 1.70
C GLU A 105 -2.80 12.31 2.09
N ASP A 106 -3.90 12.30 1.33
CA ASP A 106 -5.11 13.08 1.66
C ASP A 106 -5.75 12.62 2.98
N VAL A 107 -5.86 11.29 3.17
CA VAL A 107 -6.34 10.71 4.43
C VAL A 107 -5.44 11.16 5.59
N TRP A 108 -4.12 11.07 5.44
CA TRP A 108 -3.16 11.47 6.45
C TRP A 108 -3.25 12.97 6.79
N ARG A 109 -3.25 13.84 5.78
CA ARG A 109 -3.37 15.29 5.98
C ARG A 109 -4.66 15.67 6.68
N THR A 110 -5.76 14.98 6.39
CA THR A 110 -7.04 15.18 7.07
C THR A 110 -6.98 14.71 8.52
N TYR A 111 -6.37 13.55 8.76
CA TYR A 111 -6.17 12.99 10.10
C TYR A 111 -5.40 13.97 11.00
N LEU A 112 -4.28 14.50 10.50
CA LEU A 112 -3.44 15.48 11.20
C LEU A 112 -4.20 16.77 11.57
N ARG A 113 -5.08 17.25 10.70
CA ARG A 113 -5.83 18.49 10.94
C ARG A 113 -6.88 18.34 12.05
N ASN A 114 -7.43 17.15 12.21
CA ASN A 114 -8.61 16.95 13.04
C ASN A 114 -8.29 16.40 14.45
N ILE A 115 -7.07 15.91 14.68
CA ILE A 115 -6.68 15.26 15.96
C ILE A 115 -5.98 16.19 16.94
N VAL A 116 -5.98 17.50 16.68
CA VAL A 116 -5.44 18.52 17.59
C VAL A 116 -6.16 18.53 18.96
N ASP A 117 -7.38 17.98 19.04
CA ASP A 117 -8.12 17.79 20.29
C ASP A 117 -8.83 16.42 20.28
N ILE A 118 -8.93 15.71 21.40
CA ILE A 118 -9.63 14.40 21.45
C ILE A 118 -11.06 14.64 21.92
N SER A 119 -11.92 14.92 20.95
CA SER A 119 -13.36 15.06 21.14
C SER A 119 -14.12 13.90 20.47
N GLU A 120 -15.37 13.66 20.87
CA GLU A 120 -16.22 12.63 20.25
C GLU A 120 -16.41 12.84 18.73
N ILE A 121 -16.39 14.11 18.29
CA ILE A 121 -16.45 14.47 16.86
C ILE A 121 -15.18 13.99 16.15
N ASN A 122 -14.01 14.21 16.75
CA ASN A 122 -12.72 13.86 16.16
C ASN A 122 -12.49 12.34 16.15
N ILE A 123 -13.05 11.60 17.12
CA ILE A 123 -13.05 10.13 17.12
C ILE A 123 -13.84 9.59 15.92
N LYS A 124 -15.05 10.11 15.67
CA LYS A 124 -15.85 9.69 14.50
C LYS A 124 -15.16 9.99 13.18
N GLU A 125 -14.47 11.12 13.09
CA GLU A 125 -13.68 11.46 11.91
C GLU A 125 -12.48 10.52 11.73
N ALA A 126 -11.79 10.17 12.82
CA ALA A 126 -10.70 9.20 12.79
C ALA A 126 -11.18 7.82 12.31
N GLU A 127 -12.33 7.34 12.77
CA GLU A 127 -12.97 6.10 12.29
C GLU A 127 -13.36 6.16 10.81
N ASN A 128 -13.82 7.31 10.32
CA ASN A 128 -14.14 7.48 8.90
C ASN A 128 -12.87 7.47 8.04
N LEU A 129 -11.78 8.05 8.52
CA LEU A 129 -10.48 8.03 7.85
C LEU A 129 -9.89 6.62 7.79
N GLU A 130 -10.06 5.82 8.85
CA GLU A 130 -9.72 4.39 8.85
C GLU A 130 -10.51 3.61 7.78
N LYS A 131 -11.81 3.86 7.64
CA LYS A 131 -12.62 3.23 6.58
C LYS A 131 -12.12 3.60 5.19
N ARG A 132 -11.78 4.86 4.93
CA ARG A 132 -11.17 5.29 3.66
C ARG A 132 -9.84 4.58 3.41
N LEU A 133 -9.01 4.45 4.43
CA LEU A 133 -7.73 3.73 4.31
C LEU A 133 -7.94 2.23 4.06
N LEU A 134 -8.98 1.62 4.63
CA LEU A 134 -9.38 0.24 4.36
C LEU A 134 -9.81 0.04 2.89
N GLU A 135 -10.55 0.98 2.31
CA GLU A 135 -10.92 0.95 0.90
C GLU A 135 -9.67 0.98 0.00
N ILE A 136 -8.72 1.87 0.29
CA ILE A 136 -7.44 1.94 -0.44
C ILE A 136 -6.67 0.62 -0.30
N LYS A 137 -6.56 0.08 0.91
CA LYS A 137 -5.94 -1.23 1.18
C LYS A 137 -6.56 -2.33 0.32
N ASN A 138 -7.89 -2.38 0.24
CA ASN A 138 -8.60 -3.38 -0.54
C ASN A 138 -8.40 -3.21 -2.05
N ASN A 139 -8.34 -1.97 -2.54
CA ASN A 139 -8.05 -1.69 -3.95
C ASN A 139 -6.65 -2.19 -4.34
N ILE A 140 -5.63 -1.88 -3.52
CA ILE A 140 -4.25 -2.33 -3.77
C ILE A 140 -4.15 -3.85 -3.73
N ASN A 141 -4.82 -4.51 -2.77
CA ASN A 141 -4.88 -5.97 -2.70
C ASN A 141 -5.47 -6.58 -3.98
N ASN A 142 -6.54 -5.98 -4.52
CA ASN A 142 -7.16 -6.44 -5.76
C ASN A 142 -6.27 -6.22 -6.98
N GLU A 143 -5.56 -5.10 -7.06
CA GLU A 143 -4.58 -4.84 -8.12
C GLU A 143 -3.44 -5.86 -8.11
N GLU A 144 -2.90 -6.15 -6.94
CA GLU A 144 -1.81 -7.12 -6.74
C GLU A 144 -2.25 -8.55 -7.11
N ALA A 145 -3.43 -8.98 -6.64
CA ALA A 145 -4.01 -10.27 -6.98
C ALA A 145 -4.29 -10.42 -8.48
N ASN A 146 -4.78 -9.36 -9.13
CA ASN A 146 -5.01 -9.36 -10.58
C ASN A 146 -3.70 -9.43 -11.37
N LEU A 147 -2.64 -8.78 -10.89
CA LEU A 147 -1.32 -8.85 -11.51
C LEU A 147 -0.71 -10.25 -11.37
N ARG A 148 -0.83 -10.88 -10.19
CA ARG A 148 -0.44 -12.28 -9.98
C ARG A 148 -1.13 -13.23 -10.96
N LYS A 149 -2.46 -13.14 -11.08
CA LYS A 149 -3.23 -13.95 -12.04
C LYS A 149 -2.78 -13.75 -13.50
N LYS A 150 -2.42 -12.51 -13.88
CA LYS A 150 -1.91 -12.23 -15.23
C LYS A 150 -0.54 -12.89 -15.45
N ILE A 151 0.35 -12.84 -14.47
CA ILE A 151 1.67 -13.48 -14.53
C ILE A 151 1.51 -15.00 -14.64
N ASP A 152 0.68 -15.60 -13.78
CA ASP A 152 0.42 -17.04 -13.80
C ASP A 152 -0.10 -17.46 -15.18
N ASN A 153 -1.08 -16.74 -15.73
CA ASN A 153 -1.67 -17.04 -17.04
C ASN A 153 -0.75 -16.75 -18.25
N THR A 154 0.41 -16.09 -18.07
CA THR A 154 1.32 -15.77 -19.18
C THR A 154 2.04 -17.01 -19.71
N TRP A 155 2.23 -18.03 -18.87
CA TRP A 155 2.93 -19.28 -19.22
C TRP A 155 2.02 -20.43 -19.64
N TRP A 156 0.70 -20.31 -19.40
CA TRP A 156 -0.30 -21.34 -19.73
C TRP A 156 -1.06 -21.05 -21.04
N ARG A 157 -0.58 -20.11 -21.87
CA ARG A 157 -1.11 -19.78 -23.20
C ARG A 157 -0.07 -20.02 -24.28
#